data_AF-A0A959YWM5-F1
#
_entry.id   AF-A0A959YWM5-F1
#
_cell.length_a   1.000
_cell.length_b   1.000
_cell.length_c   1.000
_cell.angle_alpha   90.00
_cell.angle_beta   90.00
_cell.angle_gamma   90.00
#
_symmetry.space_group_name_H-M   'P 1'
#
loop_
_entity.id
_entity.type
_entity.pdbx_description
1 polymer ?
#
loop_
_entity_poly.entity_id
_entity_poly.type
_entity_poly.pdbx_seq_one_letter_code
_entity_poly.pdbx_strand_id
1 'polypeptide(L)'
;MAFTGSGSDPCCAGEQETAAISARQAANFVAVIGMGFPHFIARRILGDRDRQDRLSRPIVLIAVLGIVIGMAVMIVTVSISTGFQREIRSKVTGTGAHLQITAIAQTDPKETQRVSIRQDFLPALDSVPGIAHVQVFATHPGIIETGEEIQGVVVKGVGADQDWTFLRRHLVEGDVLDITPGAPANELVLSRYLARRMEIATGDTITVYLVKGREDIRPRKFRVRGIFETGVEAFDHQVVLVDIAHLQRFAQWGLQAEILVLDSVVPGGVLVEGLAFGGDRIYRYTWPGTDFEGKGPHRVELGPETNRRITLVVHDADSTLPDTSWVELRGQKPRFTPVHSRGGGELMYDSIAVERGGSGGSHTLYAGGFEVALDDFDGLLEMDDRVYRELPIELRTLSVRERFPEI
;
A
#
# COMPACT_ATOMS: atom_id res chain seq x y z
N MET A 1 76.11 34.80 -21.95
CA MET A 1 75.01 33.98 -22.51
C MET A 1 73.69 34.68 -22.17
N ALA A 2 72.99 35.17 -23.19
CA ALA A 2 71.53 35.32 -23.37
C ALA A 2 70.52 35.48 -22.19
N PHE A 3 69.69 36.54 -22.34
CA PHE A 3 68.21 36.68 -22.18
C PHE A 3 67.55 36.76 -20.77
N THR A 4 66.97 37.93 -20.38
CA THR A 4 65.53 38.39 -20.36
C THR A 4 64.62 37.68 -19.33
N GLY A 5 63.65 38.27 -18.60
CA GLY A 5 63.03 39.60 -18.54
C GLY A 5 61.69 39.50 -17.74
N SER A 6 61.11 40.64 -17.32
CA SER A 6 59.71 40.89 -16.87
C SER A 6 59.23 40.17 -15.58
N GLY A 7 58.67 40.79 -14.53
CA GLY A 7 58.00 42.08 -14.37
C GLY A 7 56.47 41.91 -14.32
N SER A 8 55.87 41.86 -13.11
CA SER A 8 54.55 42.46 -12.75
C SER A 8 54.09 42.03 -11.35
N ASP A 9 54.04 43.00 -10.44
CA ASP A 9 53.53 42.91 -9.07
C ASP A 9 51.99 43.02 -9.02
N PRO A 10 51.34 42.42 -8.01
CA PRO A 10 49.89 42.28 -7.91
C PRO A 10 49.28 43.45 -7.11
N CYS A 11 49.26 44.65 -7.68
CA CYS A 11 48.58 45.80 -7.04
C CYS A 11 47.50 46.49 -7.88
N CYS A 12 47.29 46.09 -9.15
CA CYS A 12 46.37 46.79 -10.06
C CYS A 12 45.06 46.06 -10.39
N ALA A 13 44.72 44.95 -9.71
CA ALA A 13 43.54 44.16 -10.06
C ALA A 13 42.21 44.67 -9.46
N GLY A 14 42.23 45.38 -8.32
CA GLY A 14 41.01 45.82 -7.62
C GLY A 14 40.39 47.13 -8.15
N GLU A 15 41.16 47.95 -8.87
CA GLU A 15 40.73 49.27 -9.36
C GLU A 15 40.12 49.24 -10.77
N GLN A 16 40.34 48.18 -11.55
CA GLN A 16 39.71 48.01 -12.87
C GLN A 16 38.32 47.36 -12.78
N GLU A 17 38.04 46.57 -11.74
CA GLU A 17 36.77 45.85 -11.60
C GLU A 17 35.65 46.74 -11.01
N THR A 18 36.02 47.68 -10.11
CA THR A 18 35.10 48.68 -9.54
C THR A 18 34.68 49.75 -10.56
N ALA A 19 35.54 50.12 -11.51
CA ALA A 19 35.19 51.00 -12.61
C ALA A 19 34.25 50.34 -13.65
N ALA A 20 34.40 49.04 -13.88
CA ALA A 20 33.55 48.28 -14.81
C ALA A 20 32.12 48.01 -14.28
N ILE A 21 31.97 47.84 -12.96
CA ILE A 21 30.67 47.66 -12.29
C ILE A 21 29.89 48.99 -12.24
N SER A 22 30.58 50.10 -12.01
CA SER A 22 30.00 51.46 -12.07
C SER A 22 29.48 51.83 -13.47
N ALA A 23 30.22 51.47 -14.53
CA ALA A 23 29.79 51.72 -15.91
C ALA A 23 28.57 50.87 -16.34
N ARG A 24 28.44 49.62 -15.85
CA ARG A 24 27.27 48.77 -16.10
C ARG A 24 26.04 49.20 -15.30
N GLN A 25 26.21 49.68 -14.06
CA GLN A 25 25.10 50.27 -13.29
C GLN A 25 24.64 51.61 -13.86
N ALA A 26 25.55 52.46 -14.36
CA ALA A 26 25.19 53.71 -15.04
C ALA A 26 24.48 53.47 -16.38
N ALA A 27 24.85 52.44 -17.14
CA ALA A 27 24.18 52.08 -18.40
C ALA A 27 22.72 51.60 -18.18
N ASN A 28 22.47 50.82 -17.13
CA ASN A 28 21.11 50.39 -16.77
C ASN A 28 20.27 51.54 -16.18
N PHE A 29 20.89 52.50 -15.47
CA PHE A 29 20.18 53.68 -14.94
C PHE A 29 19.83 54.69 -16.04
N VAL A 30 20.70 54.85 -17.06
CA VAL A 30 20.44 55.70 -18.24
C VAL A 30 19.37 55.09 -19.15
N ALA A 31 19.29 53.76 -19.27
CA ALA A 31 18.23 53.08 -20.02
C ALA A 31 16.83 53.29 -19.41
N VAL A 32 16.74 53.46 -18.08
CA VAL A 32 15.47 53.72 -17.38
C VAL A 32 15.03 55.19 -17.47
N ILE A 33 15.97 56.13 -17.46
CA ILE A 33 15.68 57.58 -17.59
C ILE A 33 15.41 57.99 -19.05
N GLY A 34 15.96 57.25 -20.02
CA GLY A 34 15.76 57.47 -21.46
C GLY A 34 14.39 57.03 -22.01
N MET A 35 13.51 56.40 -21.24
CA MET A 35 12.19 55.94 -21.72
C MET A 35 11.16 57.08 -21.84
N GLY A 36 11.34 58.22 -21.17
CA GLY A 36 10.36 59.31 -21.14
C GLY A 36 10.10 59.96 -22.50
N PHE A 37 11.17 60.30 -23.24
CA PHE A 37 11.06 60.96 -24.55
C PHE A 37 10.58 60.00 -25.66
N PRO A 38 11.13 58.79 -25.83
CA PRO A 38 10.63 57.81 -26.80
C PRO A 38 9.19 57.35 -26.52
N HIS A 39 8.82 57.13 -25.25
CA HIS A 39 7.45 56.80 -24.87
C HIS A 39 6.49 57.98 -25.11
N PHE A 40 6.92 59.22 -24.85
CA PHE A 40 6.15 60.43 -25.17
C PHE A 40 5.92 60.58 -26.68
N ILE A 41 6.94 60.37 -27.50
CA ILE A 41 6.83 60.38 -28.97
C ILE A 41 5.91 59.25 -29.45
N ALA A 42 6.08 58.02 -28.96
CA ALA A 42 5.23 56.88 -29.32
C ALA A 42 3.76 57.12 -28.95
N ARG A 43 3.50 57.61 -27.74
CA ARG A 43 2.14 57.91 -27.25
C ARG A 43 1.52 59.10 -27.98
N ARG A 44 2.31 60.10 -28.41
CA ARG A 44 1.85 61.21 -29.24
C ARG A 44 1.50 60.77 -30.65
N ILE A 45 2.32 59.93 -31.30
CA ILE A 45 2.03 59.36 -32.63
C ILE A 45 0.76 58.49 -32.59
N LEU A 46 0.57 57.71 -31.52
CA LEU A 46 -0.66 56.92 -31.30
C LEU A 46 -1.89 57.79 -30.98
N GLY A 47 -1.67 58.94 -30.31
CA GLY A 47 -2.69 59.84 -29.79
C GLY A 47 -3.12 60.96 -30.73
N ASP A 48 -2.31 61.31 -31.74
CA ASP A 48 -2.56 62.48 -32.59
C ASP A 48 -3.86 62.31 -33.40
N ARG A 49 -4.68 63.36 -33.38
CA ARG A 49 -6.05 63.37 -33.94
C ARG A 49 -6.09 63.96 -35.34
N ASP A 50 -4.92 64.08 -35.99
CA ASP A 50 -4.83 64.85 -37.21
C ASP A 50 -5.47 64.12 -38.39
N ARG A 51 -6.26 64.90 -39.13
CA ARG A 51 -7.38 64.43 -39.97
C ARG A 51 -6.95 63.71 -41.26
N GLN A 52 -5.65 63.54 -41.47
CA GLN A 52 -5.04 63.03 -42.71
C GLN A 52 -4.61 61.55 -42.64
N ASP A 53 -4.32 60.96 -41.46
CA ASP A 53 -3.84 59.57 -41.34
C ASP A 53 -4.92 58.60 -40.83
N ARG A 54 -6.04 58.52 -41.55
CA ARG A 54 -7.20 57.65 -41.21
C ARG A 54 -6.90 56.14 -41.18
N LEU A 55 -5.72 55.70 -41.62
CA LEU A 55 -5.37 54.29 -41.77
C LEU A 55 -4.58 53.70 -40.58
N SER A 56 -3.84 54.50 -39.82
CA SER A 56 -2.87 53.99 -38.82
C SER A 56 -3.54 53.45 -37.54
N ARG A 57 -4.65 54.05 -37.10
CA ARG A 57 -5.38 53.62 -35.88
C ARG A 57 -6.03 52.23 -36.01
N PRO A 58 -6.79 51.92 -37.07
CA PRO A 58 -7.33 50.58 -37.29
C PRO A 58 -6.23 49.50 -37.30
N ILE A 59 -5.08 49.79 -37.93
CA ILE A 59 -3.96 48.85 -38.02
C ILE A 59 -3.38 48.54 -36.64
N VAL A 60 -3.09 49.57 -35.84
CA VAL A 60 -2.56 49.36 -34.47
C VAL A 60 -3.59 48.66 -33.58
N LEU A 61 -4.88 49.01 -33.70
CA LEU A 61 -5.94 48.36 -32.95
C LEU A 61 -5.99 46.86 -33.27
N ILE A 62 -6.01 46.49 -34.56
CA ILE A 62 -6.01 45.10 -34.99
C ILE A 62 -4.75 44.37 -34.51
N ALA A 63 -3.57 45.01 -34.57
CA ALA A 63 -2.31 44.43 -34.10
C ALA A 63 -2.33 44.18 -32.58
N VAL A 64 -2.77 45.14 -31.78
CA VAL A 64 -2.90 44.99 -30.32
C VAL A 64 -3.94 43.92 -29.98
N LEU A 65 -5.08 43.90 -30.68
CA LEU A 65 -6.11 42.87 -30.47
C LEU A 65 -5.56 41.47 -30.75
N GLY A 66 -4.77 41.33 -31.82
CA GLY A 66 -4.10 40.08 -32.18
C GLY A 66 -3.14 39.60 -31.09
N ILE A 67 -2.32 40.50 -30.53
CA ILE A 67 -1.40 40.16 -29.43
C ILE A 67 -2.17 39.76 -28.17
N VAL A 68 -3.22 40.51 -27.81
CA VAL A 68 -4.04 40.24 -26.62
C VAL A 68 -4.72 38.88 -26.74
N ILE A 69 -5.34 38.58 -27.90
CA ILE A 69 -5.96 37.28 -28.15
C ILE A 69 -4.92 36.16 -28.12
N GLY A 70 -3.76 36.36 -28.76
CA GLY A 70 -2.67 35.38 -28.75
C GLY A 70 -2.18 35.06 -27.33
N MET A 71 -1.91 36.09 -26.52
CA MET A 71 -1.53 35.91 -25.12
C MET A 71 -2.63 35.24 -24.30
N ALA A 72 -3.89 35.64 -24.48
CA ALA A 72 -5.01 35.06 -23.76
C ALA A 72 -5.13 33.55 -24.05
N VAL A 73 -5.04 33.15 -25.32
CA VAL A 73 -5.06 31.73 -25.72
C VAL A 73 -3.88 30.96 -25.12
N MET A 74 -2.67 31.54 -25.13
CA MET A 74 -1.49 30.91 -24.53
C MET A 74 -1.65 30.70 -23.02
N ILE A 75 -2.12 31.70 -22.28
CA ILE A 75 -2.33 31.62 -20.82
C ILE A 75 -3.39 30.57 -20.49
N VAL A 76 -4.52 30.57 -21.21
CA VAL A 76 -5.59 29.58 -21.03
C VAL A 76 -5.06 28.17 -21.31
N THR A 77 -4.31 27.98 -22.40
CA THR A 77 -3.72 26.68 -22.77
C THR A 77 -2.79 26.15 -21.68
N VAL A 78 -1.87 26.99 -21.17
CA VAL A 78 -0.96 26.59 -20.08
C VAL A 78 -1.75 26.28 -18.81
N SER A 79 -2.74 27.09 -18.46
CA SER A 79 -3.55 26.90 -17.25
C SER A 79 -4.34 25.58 -17.29
N ILE A 80 -4.96 25.25 -18.43
CA ILE A 80 -5.70 23.99 -18.62
C ILE A 80 -4.72 22.81 -18.56
N SER A 81 -3.60 22.90 -19.27
CA SER A 81 -2.59 21.84 -19.31
C SER A 81 -2.05 21.53 -17.90
N THR A 82 -1.61 22.55 -17.17
CA THR A 82 -1.07 22.40 -15.81
C THR A 82 -2.14 21.94 -14.82
N GLY A 83 -3.37 22.45 -14.93
CA GLY A 83 -4.48 22.00 -14.08
C GLY A 83 -4.83 20.53 -14.29
N PHE A 84 -4.90 20.09 -15.54
CA PHE A 84 -5.18 18.71 -15.90
C PHE A 84 -4.07 17.75 -15.44
N GLN A 85 -2.80 18.12 -15.65
CA GLN A 85 -1.65 17.34 -15.15
C GLN A 85 -1.70 17.16 -13.63
N ARG A 86 -2.04 18.23 -12.89
CA ARG A 86 -2.17 18.19 -11.43
C ARG A 86 -3.29 17.26 -10.98
N GLU A 87 -4.44 17.32 -11.66
CA GLU A 87 -5.60 16.47 -11.36
C GLU A 87 -5.29 14.99 -11.61
N ILE A 88 -4.71 14.63 -12.76
CA ILE A 88 -4.33 13.25 -13.06
C ILE A 88 -3.34 12.73 -12.02
N ARG A 89 -2.27 13.49 -11.77
CA ARG A 89 -1.23 13.12 -10.80
C ARG A 89 -1.84 12.86 -9.43
N SER A 90 -2.70 13.76 -8.94
CA SER A 90 -3.35 13.60 -7.63
C SER A 90 -4.25 12.37 -7.56
N LYS A 91 -4.93 12.00 -8.65
CA LYS A 91 -5.80 10.83 -8.67
C LYS A 91 -5.00 9.52 -8.72
N VAL A 92 -3.99 9.45 -9.58
CA VAL A 92 -3.17 8.23 -9.72
C VAL A 92 -2.39 7.96 -8.43
N THR A 93 -1.77 8.98 -7.82
CA THR A 93 -1.07 8.79 -6.55
C THR A 93 -2.02 8.49 -5.39
N GLY A 94 -3.22 9.07 -5.40
CA GLY A 94 -4.23 8.83 -4.37
C GLY A 94 -4.85 7.44 -4.39
N THR A 95 -4.98 6.80 -5.56
CA THR A 95 -5.48 5.41 -5.68
C THR A 95 -4.48 4.35 -5.24
N GLY A 96 -3.20 4.70 -5.21
CA GLY A 96 -2.12 3.79 -4.84
C GLY A 96 -1.13 4.51 -3.93
N ALA A 97 0.10 4.62 -4.42
CA ALA A 97 1.18 5.27 -3.72
C ALA A 97 2.13 5.89 -4.73
N HIS A 98 3.04 6.73 -4.25
CA HIS A 98 4.08 7.33 -5.06
C HIS A 98 5.16 6.31 -5.41
N LEU A 99 5.56 5.50 -4.43
CA LEU A 99 6.49 4.39 -4.58
C LEU A 99 5.88 3.11 -4.02
N GLN A 100 6.19 1.98 -4.64
CA GLN A 100 5.88 0.65 -4.13
C GLN A 100 7.18 -0.13 -3.91
N ILE A 101 7.37 -0.66 -2.71
CA ILE A 101 8.47 -1.55 -2.39
C ILE A 101 7.96 -2.98 -2.50
N THR A 102 8.52 -3.75 -3.43
CA THR A 102 8.09 -5.13 -3.74
C THR A 102 9.28 -6.06 -3.84
N ALA A 103 9.05 -7.37 -3.74
CA ALA A 103 10.10 -8.36 -3.94
C ALA A 103 10.58 -8.37 -5.40
N ILE A 104 11.89 -8.49 -5.61
CA ILE A 104 12.48 -8.61 -6.96
C ILE A 104 11.98 -9.86 -7.69
N ALA A 105 11.72 -10.94 -6.94
CA ALA A 105 11.18 -12.19 -7.49
C ALA A 105 9.75 -12.04 -8.06
N GLN A 106 9.06 -10.92 -7.79
CA GLN A 106 7.73 -10.67 -8.33
C GLN A 106 7.79 -10.51 -9.86
N THR A 107 7.18 -11.46 -10.56
CA THR A 107 7.13 -11.51 -12.03
C THR A 107 5.83 -10.94 -12.59
N ASP A 108 4.70 -11.12 -11.89
CA ASP A 108 3.40 -10.55 -12.27
C ASP A 108 3.08 -9.31 -11.41
N PRO A 109 2.81 -8.13 -12.01
CA PRO A 109 2.38 -6.95 -11.27
C PRO A 109 1.09 -7.14 -10.46
N LYS A 110 0.24 -8.10 -10.83
CA LYS A 110 -1.07 -8.36 -10.20
C LYS A 110 -1.00 -9.36 -9.04
N GLU A 111 0.12 -10.06 -8.89
CA GLU A 111 0.34 -11.06 -7.83
C GLU A 111 1.62 -10.73 -7.06
N THR A 112 1.46 -10.26 -5.81
CA THR A 112 2.60 -9.97 -4.94
C THR A 112 3.22 -11.23 -4.35
N GLN A 113 4.54 -11.19 -4.12
CA GLN A 113 5.28 -12.20 -3.37
C GLN A 113 5.39 -11.82 -1.89
N ARG A 114 5.58 -12.80 -1.00
CA ARG A 114 5.69 -12.54 0.43
C ARG A 114 6.94 -11.69 0.74
N VAL A 115 6.76 -10.66 1.55
CA VAL A 115 7.80 -9.80 2.12
C VAL A 115 7.55 -9.73 3.63
N SER A 116 8.59 -9.85 4.45
CA SER A 116 8.45 -9.66 5.90
C SER A 116 8.01 -8.22 6.19
N ILE A 117 7.02 -8.03 7.06
CA ILE A 117 6.59 -6.70 7.51
C ILE A 117 7.67 -6.08 8.42
N ARG A 118 8.42 -6.90 9.16
CA ARG A 118 9.56 -6.42 9.95
C ARG A 118 10.76 -6.28 9.02
N GLN A 119 11.10 -5.04 8.72
CA GLN A 119 12.24 -4.66 7.91
C GLN A 119 13.04 -3.57 8.63
N ASP A 120 14.36 -3.67 8.58
CA ASP A 120 15.26 -2.73 9.26
C ASP A 120 15.21 -1.32 8.66
N PHE A 121 14.80 -1.20 7.39
CA PHE A 121 14.68 0.10 6.71
C PHE A 121 13.40 0.88 7.07
N LEU A 122 12.33 0.22 7.56
CA LEU A 122 11.06 0.90 7.81
C LEU A 122 11.15 2.02 8.86
N PRO A 123 11.80 1.81 10.03
CA PRO A 123 11.98 2.90 11.00
C PRO A 123 12.77 4.08 10.43
N ALA A 124 13.69 3.81 9.49
CA ALA A 124 14.41 4.87 8.81
C ALA A 124 13.48 5.66 7.89
N LEU A 125 12.60 5.00 7.12
CA LEU A 125 11.64 5.65 6.23
C LEU A 125 10.67 6.59 6.96
N ASP A 126 10.15 6.20 8.12
CA ASP A 126 9.27 7.06 8.92
C ASP A 126 9.97 8.36 9.37
N SER A 127 11.30 8.37 9.44
CA SER A 127 12.11 9.52 9.82
C SER A 127 12.59 10.37 8.64
N VAL A 128 12.38 9.92 7.39
CA VAL A 128 12.81 10.63 6.19
C VAL A 128 11.88 11.81 5.91
N PRO A 129 12.40 13.06 5.89
CA PRO A 129 11.60 14.21 5.48
C PRO A 129 11.10 14.05 4.04
N GLY A 130 9.80 14.25 3.82
CA GLY A 130 9.13 14.13 2.52
C GLY A 130 8.35 12.83 2.33
N ILE A 131 8.48 11.85 3.24
CA ILE A 131 7.59 10.69 3.29
C ILE A 131 6.40 11.04 4.19
N ALA A 132 5.20 11.00 3.61
CA ALA A 132 3.96 11.31 4.29
C ALA A 132 3.43 10.12 5.08
N HIS A 133 3.47 8.93 4.47
CA HIS A 133 2.89 7.71 5.05
C HIS A 133 3.46 6.45 4.40
N VAL A 134 3.58 5.37 5.17
CA VAL A 134 3.94 4.04 4.67
C VAL A 134 2.86 3.05 5.10
N GLN A 135 2.37 2.25 4.17
CA GLN A 135 1.34 1.24 4.45
C GLN A 135 1.66 -0.11 3.79
N VAL A 136 1.21 -1.21 4.38
CA VAL A 136 1.35 -2.55 3.80
C VAL A 136 0.22 -2.84 2.81
N PHE A 137 0.54 -3.62 1.78
CA PHE A 137 -0.46 -4.12 0.85
C PHE A 137 -0.12 -5.53 0.38
N ALA A 138 -1.12 -6.21 -0.18
CA ALA A 138 -0.93 -7.42 -0.98
C ALA A 138 -1.88 -7.39 -2.17
N THR A 139 -1.50 -8.01 -3.28
CA THR A 139 -2.40 -8.18 -4.43
C THR A 139 -2.42 -9.61 -4.90
N HIS A 140 -3.59 -10.05 -5.34
CA HIS A 140 -3.78 -11.33 -6.01
C HIS A 140 -4.81 -11.18 -7.14
N PRO A 141 -4.62 -11.81 -8.30
CA PRO A 141 -5.70 -11.95 -9.27
C PRO A 141 -6.90 -12.68 -8.67
N GLY A 142 -8.09 -12.20 -9.02
CA GLY A 142 -9.35 -12.81 -8.66
C GLY A 142 -10.39 -12.68 -9.76
N ILE A 143 -11.49 -13.39 -9.59
CA ILE A 143 -12.63 -13.38 -10.51
C ILE A 143 -13.89 -13.16 -9.67
N ILE A 144 -14.71 -12.20 -10.08
CA ILE A 144 -16.06 -12.03 -9.55
C ILE A 144 -17.00 -12.69 -10.55
N GLU A 145 -17.84 -13.59 -10.06
CA GLU A 145 -18.89 -14.24 -10.83
C GLU A 145 -20.24 -13.88 -10.21
N THR A 146 -21.15 -13.47 -11.09
CA THR A 146 -22.56 -13.28 -10.80
C THR A 146 -23.37 -14.20 -11.70
N GLY A 147 -24.69 -14.23 -11.55
CA GLY A 147 -25.54 -15.09 -12.38
C GLY A 147 -25.44 -14.79 -13.89
N GLU A 148 -25.02 -13.59 -14.26
CA GLU A 148 -25.04 -13.11 -15.65
C GLU A 148 -23.64 -12.72 -16.19
N GLU A 149 -22.73 -12.23 -15.34
CA GLU A 149 -21.40 -11.78 -15.75
C GLU A 149 -20.25 -12.42 -14.95
N ILE A 150 -19.09 -12.52 -15.62
CA ILE A 150 -17.80 -12.89 -15.04
C ILE A 150 -16.81 -11.76 -15.33
N GLN A 151 -16.16 -11.25 -14.29
CA GLN A 151 -15.18 -10.16 -14.41
C GLN A 151 -13.90 -10.50 -13.66
N GLY A 152 -12.77 -10.40 -14.36
CA GLY A 152 -11.44 -10.48 -13.75
C GLY A 152 -11.12 -9.21 -12.97
N VAL A 153 -10.63 -9.37 -11.75
CA VAL A 153 -10.28 -8.28 -10.82
C VAL A 153 -8.90 -8.53 -10.20
N VAL A 154 -8.29 -7.46 -9.69
CA VAL A 154 -7.14 -7.51 -8.79
C VAL A 154 -7.69 -7.27 -7.39
N VAL A 155 -7.61 -8.30 -6.57
CA VAL A 155 -7.96 -8.20 -5.15
C VAL A 155 -6.77 -7.59 -4.44
N LYS A 156 -6.92 -6.35 -3.97
CA LYS A 156 -5.91 -5.63 -3.19
C LYS A 156 -6.29 -5.73 -1.70
N GLY A 157 -5.45 -6.43 -0.97
CA GLY A 157 -5.49 -6.52 0.49
C GLY A 157 -4.81 -5.30 1.10
N VAL A 158 -5.50 -4.60 1.98
CA VAL A 158 -4.97 -3.44 2.72
C VAL A 158 -4.92 -3.73 4.22
N GLY A 159 -3.96 -3.13 4.92
CA GLY A 159 -3.78 -3.28 6.36
C GLY A 159 -4.53 -2.22 7.18
N ALA A 160 -4.42 -2.33 8.51
CA ALA A 160 -4.99 -1.35 9.45
C ALA A 160 -4.31 0.03 9.38
N ASP A 161 -3.12 0.07 8.79
CA ASP A 161 -2.31 1.25 8.48
C ASP A 161 -2.76 1.97 7.21
N GLN A 162 -3.75 1.48 6.46
CA GLN A 162 -4.22 2.11 5.23
C GLN A 162 -4.74 3.54 5.45
N ASP A 163 -4.23 4.52 4.68
CA ASP A 163 -4.83 5.84 4.61
C ASP A 163 -6.11 5.81 3.75
N TRP A 164 -7.25 6.06 4.40
CA TRP A 164 -8.57 6.09 3.77
C TRP A 164 -8.98 7.49 3.29
N THR A 165 -8.17 8.52 3.53
CA THR A 165 -8.51 9.93 3.24
C THR A 165 -8.90 10.13 1.78
N PHE A 166 -8.11 9.58 0.85
CA PHE A 166 -8.42 9.67 -0.58
C PHE A 166 -9.72 8.94 -0.93
N LEU A 167 -9.88 7.70 -0.46
CA LEU A 167 -11.03 6.88 -0.82
C LEU A 167 -12.34 7.41 -0.22
N ARG A 168 -12.31 7.91 1.03
CA ARG A 168 -13.47 8.53 1.69
C ARG A 168 -14.00 9.74 0.91
N ARG A 169 -13.14 10.52 0.27
CA ARG A 169 -13.56 11.65 -0.59
C ARG A 169 -14.23 11.21 -1.90
N HIS A 170 -13.98 9.96 -2.32
CA HIS A 170 -14.47 9.37 -3.56
C HIS A 170 -15.53 8.29 -3.32
N LEU A 171 -16.02 8.15 -2.08
CA LEU A 171 -17.04 7.18 -1.75
C LEU A 171 -18.40 7.65 -2.26
N VAL A 172 -19.11 6.76 -2.97
CA VAL A 172 -20.44 7.03 -3.53
C VAL A 172 -21.52 6.47 -2.59
N GLU A 173 -21.30 5.26 -2.07
CA GLU A 173 -22.24 4.56 -1.17
C GLU A 173 -21.48 3.75 -0.10
N GLY A 174 -22.12 3.55 1.05
CA GLY A 174 -21.60 2.74 2.15
C GLY A 174 -20.50 3.41 2.97
N ASP A 175 -19.52 2.63 3.44
CA ASP A 175 -18.34 3.10 4.17
C ASP A 175 -17.09 2.35 3.70
N VAL A 176 -15.91 2.78 4.16
CA VAL A 176 -14.66 2.03 3.97
C VAL A 176 -14.60 0.78 4.86
N LEU A 177 -13.58 -0.05 4.68
CA LEU A 177 -13.35 -1.25 5.50
C LEU A 177 -12.95 -0.86 6.93
N ASP A 178 -13.45 -1.64 7.90
CA ASP A 178 -12.98 -1.60 9.27
C ASP A 178 -12.00 -2.77 9.50
N ILE A 179 -10.71 -2.47 9.54
CA ILE A 179 -9.65 -3.47 9.62
C ILE A 179 -9.18 -3.56 11.07
N THR A 180 -9.75 -4.55 11.78
CA THR A 180 -9.37 -4.84 13.15
C THR A 180 -8.46 -6.07 13.21
N PRO A 181 -7.30 -6.00 13.89
CA PRO A 181 -6.43 -7.16 14.07
C PRO A 181 -7.15 -8.34 14.75
N GLY A 182 -7.03 -9.53 14.17
CA GLY A 182 -7.43 -10.81 14.79
C GLY A 182 -8.71 -11.46 14.25
N ALA A 183 -9.69 -10.69 13.78
CA ALA A 183 -10.92 -11.23 13.21
C ALA A 183 -11.30 -10.45 11.93
N PRO A 184 -10.73 -10.83 10.78
CA PRO A 184 -10.93 -10.08 9.54
C PRO A 184 -12.38 -10.20 9.10
N ALA A 185 -13.05 -9.05 8.97
CA ALA A 185 -14.38 -8.98 8.42
C ALA A 185 -14.36 -9.54 6.99
N ASN A 186 -15.36 -10.35 6.63
CA ASN A 186 -15.55 -10.80 5.25
C ASN A 186 -16.26 -9.67 4.48
N GLU A 187 -15.58 -8.53 4.36
CA GLU A 187 -16.09 -7.33 3.67
C GLU A 187 -15.16 -6.93 2.54
N LEU A 188 -15.74 -6.29 1.52
CA LEU A 188 -14.99 -5.70 0.42
C LEU A 188 -15.58 -4.34 0.02
N VAL A 189 -14.74 -3.53 -0.62
CA VAL A 189 -15.14 -2.28 -1.25
C VAL A 189 -14.73 -2.35 -2.72
N LEU A 190 -15.64 -2.01 -3.62
CA LEU A 190 -15.40 -2.03 -5.06
C LEU A 190 -15.77 -0.69 -5.71
N SER A 191 -15.43 -0.53 -6.98
CA SER A 191 -15.78 0.66 -7.72
C SER A 191 -17.25 0.66 -8.18
N ARG A 192 -17.78 1.85 -8.49
CA ARG A 192 -19.09 2.03 -9.11
C ARG A 192 -19.17 1.40 -10.49
N TYR A 193 -18.06 1.34 -11.22
CA TYR A 193 -17.98 0.67 -12.51
C TYR A 193 -18.26 -0.83 -12.37
N LEU A 194 -17.53 -1.50 -11.47
CA LEU A 194 -17.70 -2.92 -11.21
C LEU A 194 -19.10 -3.22 -10.65
N ALA A 195 -19.59 -2.36 -9.75
CA ALA A 195 -20.91 -2.51 -9.14
C ALA A 195 -22.03 -2.49 -10.19
N ARG A 196 -22.02 -1.52 -11.11
CA ARG A 196 -23.04 -1.42 -12.16
C ARG A 196 -22.96 -2.56 -13.16
N ARG A 197 -21.74 -2.92 -13.56
CA ARG A 197 -21.51 -3.95 -14.56
C ARG A 197 -21.93 -5.34 -14.08
N MET A 198 -21.64 -5.63 -12.82
CA MET A 198 -21.96 -6.92 -12.21
C MET A 198 -23.32 -6.92 -11.50
N GLU A 199 -24.09 -5.82 -11.58
CA GLU A 199 -25.37 -5.63 -10.88
C GLU A 199 -25.30 -5.86 -9.36
N ILE A 200 -24.21 -5.40 -8.74
CA ILE A 200 -23.94 -5.53 -7.30
C ILE A 200 -24.30 -4.24 -6.58
N ALA A 201 -25.06 -4.34 -5.48
CA ALA A 201 -25.39 -3.22 -4.61
C ALA A 201 -24.63 -3.28 -3.27
N THR A 202 -24.63 -2.14 -2.56
CA THR A 202 -24.06 -2.07 -1.20
C THR A 202 -24.87 -2.96 -0.25
N GLY A 203 -24.19 -3.83 0.51
CA GLY A 203 -24.82 -4.80 1.42
C GLY A 203 -24.96 -6.22 0.85
N ASP A 204 -24.80 -6.41 -0.46
CA ASP A 204 -24.86 -7.72 -1.09
C ASP A 204 -23.67 -8.59 -0.69
N THR A 205 -23.86 -9.92 -0.73
CA THR A 205 -22.77 -10.87 -0.52
C THR A 205 -22.39 -11.51 -1.84
N ILE A 206 -21.16 -11.26 -2.29
CA ILE A 206 -20.65 -11.75 -3.56
C ILE A 206 -19.54 -12.79 -3.33
N THR A 207 -19.37 -13.68 -4.30
CA THR A 207 -18.26 -14.64 -4.27
C THR A 207 -17.14 -14.12 -5.15
N VAL A 208 -15.96 -13.99 -4.54
CA VAL A 208 -14.72 -13.69 -5.25
C VAL A 208 -13.88 -14.95 -5.25
N TYR A 209 -13.52 -15.42 -6.44
CA TYR A 209 -12.62 -16.53 -6.63
C TYR A 209 -11.20 -16.01 -6.67
N LEU A 210 -10.40 -16.33 -5.65
CA LEU A 210 -8.98 -16.01 -5.64
C LEU A 210 -8.23 -17.07 -6.45
N VAL A 211 -7.35 -16.64 -7.35
CA VAL A 211 -6.69 -17.53 -8.33
C VAL A 211 -5.19 -17.54 -8.10
N LYS A 212 -4.60 -18.70 -7.86
CA LYS A 212 -3.15 -18.92 -7.76
C LYS A 212 -2.70 -19.97 -8.77
N GLY A 213 -1.97 -19.54 -9.80
CA GLY A 213 -1.62 -20.42 -10.92
C GLY A 213 -2.86 -20.94 -11.67
N ARG A 214 -2.73 -22.12 -12.32
CA ARG A 214 -3.81 -22.69 -13.17
C ARG A 214 -4.78 -23.60 -12.43
N GLU A 215 -4.41 -24.13 -11.27
CA GLU A 215 -5.15 -25.22 -10.61
C GLU A 215 -5.68 -24.85 -9.22
N ASP A 216 -5.23 -23.75 -8.62
CA ASP A 216 -5.65 -23.34 -7.28
C ASP A 216 -6.59 -22.13 -7.35
N ILE A 217 -7.89 -22.42 -7.49
CA ILE A 217 -8.98 -21.43 -7.47
C ILE A 217 -9.82 -21.66 -6.22
N ARG A 218 -9.90 -20.67 -5.33
CA ARG A 218 -10.65 -20.78 -4.07
C ARG A 218 -11.74 -19.71 -3.95
N PRO A 219 -13.02 -20.10 -3.81
CA PRO A 219 -14.09 -19.13 -3.60
C PRO A 219 -14.04 -18.56 -2.19
N ARG A 220 -14.28 -17.24 -2.08
CA ARG A 220 -14.44 -16.54 -0.80
C ARG A 220 -15.63 -15.60 -0.90
N LYS A 221 -16.52 -15.65 0.08
CA LYS A 221 -17.68 -14.77 0.15
C LYS A 221 -17.32 -13.48 0.88
N PHE A 222 -17.73 -12.36 0.31
CA PHE A 222 -17.54 -11.04 0.88
C PHE A 222 -18.82 -10.23 0.80
N ARG A 223 -19.12 -9.50 1.88
CA ARG A 223 -20.19 -8.50 1.89
C ARG A 223 -19.67 -7.18 1.34
N VAL A 224 -20.41 -6.56 0.44
CA VAL A 224 -20.08 -5.24 -0.10
C VAL A 224 -20.34 -4.19 0.97
N ARG A 225 -19.27 -3.55 1.45
CA ARG A 225 -19.31 -2.53 2.51
C ARG A 225 -19.50 -1.13 1.95
N GLY A 226 -18.91 -0.87 0.78
CA GLY A 226 -19.01 0.42 0.11
C GLY A 226 -18.65 0.36 -1.37
N ILE A 227 -19.03 1.43 -2.06
CA ILE A 227 -18.81 1.62 -3.49
C ILE A 227 -18.13 2.98 -3.69
N PHE A 228 -16.98 3.00 -4.35
CA PHE A 228 -16.21 4.23 -4.64
C PHE A 228 -16.20 4.58 -6.14
N GLU A 229 -15.81 5.79 -6.48
CA GLU A 229 -15.48 6.18 -7.85
C GLU A 229 -14.34 7.19 -7.85
N THR A 230 -13.17 6.78 -8.33
CA THR A 230 -11.96 7.62 -8.34
C THR A 230 -11.81 8.37 -9.66
N GLY A 231 -12.41 7.85 -10.73
CA GLY A 231 -12.24 8.35 -12.09
C GLY A 231 -10.90 7.95 -12.71
N VAL A 232 -10.14 7.07 -12.06
CA VAL A 232 -8.95 6.42 -12.63
C VAL A 232 -9.37 5.07 -13.17
N GLU A 233 -9.46 4.95 -14.49
CA GLU A 233 -9.96 3.75 -15.16
C GLU A 233 -9.20 2.47 -14.74
N ALA A 234 -7.86 2.54 -14.71
CA ALA A 234 -7.04 1.39 -14.34
C ALA A 234 -7.30 0.88 -12.91
N PHE A 235 -7.78 1.75 -12.01
CA PHE A 235 -8.15 1.39 -10.65
C PHE A 235 -9.62 0.97 -10.58
N ASP A 236 -10.53 1.81 -11.07
CA ASP A 236 -11.96 1.59 -10.99
C ASP A 236 -12.39 0.34 -11.78
N HIS A 237 -11.76 -0.03 -12.89
CA HIS A 237 -12.22 -1.16 -13.71
C HIS A 237 -11.75 -2.53 -13.23
N GLN A 238 -10.77 -2.58 -12.33
CA GLN A 238 -10.10 -3.85 -11.98
C GLN A 238 -9.87 -4.05 -10.49
N VAL A 239 -9.79 -3.01 -9.65
CA VAL A 239 -9.36 -3.18 -8.26
C VAL A 239 -10.55 -3.33 -7.32
N VAL A 240 -10.47 -4.32 -6.43
CA VAL A 240 -11.35 -4.45 -5.27
C VAL A 240 -10.51 -4.49 -4.00
N LEU A 241 -10.96 -3.81 -2.95
CA LEU A 241 -10.26 -3.70 -1.68
C LEU A 241 -10.84 -4.68 -0.66
N VAL A 242 -9.97 -5.41 0.01
CA VAL A 242 -10.31 -6.34 1.10
C VAL A 242 -9.31 -6.20 2.25
N ASP A 243 -9.61 -6.81 3.40
CA ASP A 243 -8.63 -6.99 4.46
C ASP A 243 -7.47 -7.89 3.99
N ILE A 244 -6.22 -7.43 4.14
CA ILE A 244 -5.00 -8.13 3.76
C ILE A 244 -4.90 -9.54 4.34
N ALA A 245 -5.52 -9.79 5.49
CA ALA A 245 -5.50 -11.10 6.14
C ALA A 245 -6.12 -12.20 5.27
N HIS A 246 -7.07 -11.87 4.40
CA HIS A 246 -7.63 -12.85 3.45
C HIS A 246 -6.60 -13.28 2.42
N LEU A 247 -5.78 -12.34 1.92
CA LEU A 247 -4.73 -12.64 0.93
C LEU A 247 -3.54 -13.35 1.57
N GLN A 248 -3.12 -12.95 2.78
CA GLN A 248 -2.05 -13.63 3.53
C GLN A 248 -2.37 -15.12 3.73
N ARG A 249 -3.60 -15.43 4.16
CA ARG A 249 -4.04 -16.82 4.34
C ARG A 249 -4.22 -17.56 3.02
N PHE A 250 -4.80 -16.90 2.01
CA PHE A 250 -4.99 -17.51 0.68
C PHE A 250 -3.65 -17.88 0.03
N ALA A 251 -2.69 -16.96 0.07
CA ALA A 251 -1.36 -17.15 -0.50
C ALA A 251 -0.51 -18.15 0.31
N GLN A 252 -0.99 -18.56 1.49
CA GLN A 252 -0.32 -19.46 2.43
C GLN A 252 1.00 -18.90 2.93
N TRP A 253 1.07 -17.58 3.11
CA TRP A 253 2.23 -16.94 3.72
C TRP A 253 2.32 -17.32 5.20
N GLY A 254 3.52 -17.43 5.74
CA GLY A 254 3.71 -17.86 7.13
C GLY A 254 3.27 -19.30 7.41
N LEU A 255 3.19 -19.61 8.69
CA LEU A 255 2.75 -20.87 9.26
C LEU A 255 1.62 -20.59 10.27
N GLN A 256 0.72 -21.56 10.42
CA GLN A 256 -0.28 -21.55 11.47
C GLN A 256 -0.28 -22.92 12.15
N ALA A 257 0.03 -22.92 13.45
CA ALA A 257 -0.03 -24.07 14.33
C ALA A 257 -1.40 -24.13 14.99
N GLU A 258 -1.96 -25.33 15.10
CA GLU A 258 -3.16 -25.59 15.89
C GLU A 258 -2.99 -26.93 16.63
N ILE A 259 -3.50 -27.02 17.85
CA ILE A 259 -3.53 -28.27 18.59
C ILE A 259 -4.98 -28.76 18.62
N LEU A 260 -5.22 -29.90 17.97
CA LEU A 260 -6.49 -30.61 18.02
C LEU A 260 -6.52 -31.49 19.27
N VAL A 261 -7.48 -31.25 20.16
CA VAL A 261 -7.80 -32.16 21.26
C VAL A 261 -8.89 -33.10 20.77
N LEU A 262 -8.59 -34.39 20.72
CA LEU A 262 -9.50 -35.41 20.21
C LEU A 262 -10.57 -35.75 21.27
N ASP A 263 -11.80 -35.94 20.81
CA ASP A 263 -12.95 -36.28 21.68
C ASP A 263 -12.86 -37.70 22.28
N SER A 264 -11.98 -38.55 21.74
CA SER A 264 -11.68 -39.88 22.28
C SER A 264 -10.91 -39.75 23.59
N VAL A 265 -11.64 -39.69 24.70
CA VAL A 265 -11.08 -39.71 26.05
C VAL A 265 -10.52 -41.11 26.32
N VAL A 266 -9.22 -41.18 26.57
CA VAL A 266 -8.55 -42.41 27.01
C VAL A 266 -8.66 -42.47 28.53
N PRO A 267 -8.80 -43.64 29.19
CA PRO A 267 -8.83 -43.68 30.65
C PRO A 267 -7.65 -42.89 31.26
N GLY A 268 -7.95 -41.84 32.02
CA GLY A 268 -6.96 -40.97 32.66
C GLY A 268 -6.24 -39.95 31.76
N GLY A 269 -6.74 -39.65 30.55
CA GLY A 269 -6.10 -38.65 29.69
C GLY A 269 -6.83 -38.31 28.39
N VAL A 270 -6.22 -37.43 27.60
CA VAL A 270 -6.70 -37.03 26.26
C VAL A 270 -5.63 -37.26 25.21
N LEU A 271 -6.06 -37.38 23.97
CA LEU A 271 -5.16 -37.37 22.83
C LEU A 271 -5.11 -35.96 22.24
N VAL A 272 -3.90 -35.48 21.97
CA VAL A 272 -3.66 -34.20 21.28
C VAL A 272 -2.89 -34.43 20.00
N GLU A 273 -3.27 -33.77 18.93
CA GLU A 273 -2.59 -33.84 17.62
C GLU A 273 -2.22 -32.43 17.17
N GLY A 274 -0.99 -32.26 16.69
CA GLY A 274 -0.53 -31.01 16.11
C GLY A 274 -0.98 -30.90 14.66
N LEU A 275 -1.56 -29.76 14.31
CA LEU A 275 -1.90 -29.39 12.94
C LEU A 275 -1.04 -28.18 12.54
N ALA A 276 -0.64 -28.17 11.28
CA ALA A 276 0.13 -27.09 10.69
C ALA A 276 -0.44 -26.76 9.32
N PHE A 277 -0.50 -25.47 9.02
CA PHE A 277 -0.96 -24.92 7.74
C PHE A 277 0.00 -23.84 7.27
N GLY A 278 0.06 -23.59 5.96
CA GLY A 278 0.93 -22.56 5.37
C GLY A 278 2.29 -23.08 4.89
N GLY A 279 3.17 -22.19 4.43
CA GLY A 279 4.53 -22.52 4.03
C GLY A 279 4.65 -23.57 2.90
N ASP A 280 5.74 -24.34 2.94
CA ASP A 280 6.11 -25.39 1.97
C ASP A 280 5.38 -26.74 2.17
N ARG A 281 4.55 -26.84 3.21
CA ARG A 281 3.84 -28.06 3.65
C ARG A 281 4.74 -29.18 4.20
N ILE A 282 6.01 -28.92 4.44
CA ILE A 282 6.99 -29.83 5.04
C ILE A 282 7.27 -29.35 6.48
N TYR A 283 6.41 -29.77 7.40
CA TYR A 283 6.43 -29.26 8.77
C TYR A 283 7.31 -30.07 9.71
N ARG A 284 8.02 -29.36 10.59
CA ARG A 284 8.66 -29.92 11.79
C ARG A 284 7.88 -29.47 13.02
N TYR A 285 7.40 -30.45 13.78
CA TYR A 285 6.63 -30.24 15.01
C TYR A 285 7.56 -30.37 16.22
N THR A 286 7.61 -29.33 17.04
CA THR A 286 8.34 -29.31 18.31
C THR A 286 7.36 -29.09 19.44
N TRP A 287 7.46 -29.89 20.51
CA TRP A 287 6.57 -29.80 21.67
C TRP A 287 7.36 -29.46 22.95
N PRO A 288 7.68 -28.18 23.18
CA PRO A 288 8.53 -27.78 24.30
C PRO A 288 7.97 -28.21 25.66
N GLY A 289 8.83 -28.80 26.50
CA GLY A 289 8.44 -29.29 27.83
C GLY A 289 7.74 -30.66 27.83
N THR A 290 7.78 -31.38 26.70
CA THR A 290 7.28 -32.75 26.58
C THR A 290 8.27 -33.61 25.78
N ASP A 291 8.13 -34.93 25.89
CA ASP A 291 8.91 -35.90 25.10
C ASP A 291 8.20 -36.27 23.77
N PHE A 292 7.26 -35.45 23.31
CA PHE A 292 6.47 -35.72 22.11
C PHE A 292 7.27 -35.43 20.84
N GLU A 293 7.25 -36.38 19.91
CA GLU A 293 7.90 -36.26 18.61
C GLU A 293 6.89 -36.31 17.45
N GLY A 294 7.04 -35.39 16.49
CA GLY A 294 6.18 -35.36 15.30
C GLY A 294 4.74 -34.94 15.59
N LYS A 295 3.85 -35.21 14.63
CA LYS A 295 2.47 -34.70 14.59
C LYS A 295 1.58 -35.23 15.73
N GLY A 296 1.81 -36.45 16.19
CA GLY A 296 0.89 -37.17 17.08
C GLY A 296 -0.04 -38.13 16.32
N PRO A 297 -1.15 -38.57 16.95
CA PRO A 297 -1.67 -38.12 18.23
C PRO A 297 -0.81 -38.56 19.42
N HIS A 298 -0.68 -37.67 20.40
CA HIS A 298 0.09 -37.85 21.64
C HIS A 298 -0.85 -37.96 22.83
N ARG A 299 -0.57 -38.90 23.75
CA ARG A 299 -1.38 -39.08 24.97
C ARG A 299 -0.90 -38.12 26.06
N VAL A 300 -1.82 -37.33 26.57
CA VAL A 300 -1.61 -36.45 27.73
C VAL A 300 -2.39 -37.01 28.91
N GLU A 301 -1.66 -37.49 29.91
CA GLU A 301 -2.25 -37.93 31.17
C GLU A 301 -2.74 -36.73 31.98
N LEU A 302 -3.99 -36.84 32.46
CA LEU A 302 -4.69 -35.84 33.25
C LEU A 302 -5.26 -36.50 34.51
N GLY A 303 -4.76 -36.08 35.67
CA GLY A 303 -5.33 -36.47 36.96
C GLY A 303 -6.51 -35.59 37.36
N PRO A 304 -7.21 -35.94 38.45
CA PRO A 304 -8.24 -35.07 39.03
C PRO A 304 -7.64 -33.72 39.44
N GLU A 305 -8.28 -32.61 39.07
CA GLU A 305 -7.83 -31.24 39.37
C GLU A 305 -6.44 -30.88 38.80
N THR A 306 -5.98 -31.61 37.80
CA THR A 306 -4.71 -31.30 37.12
C THR A 306 -4.93 -30.22 36.07
N ASN A 307 -4.06 -29.20 36.07
CA ASN A 307 -3.96 -28.22 35.00
C ASN A 307 -2.64 -28.44 34.24
N ARG A 308 -2.71 -28.66 32.93
CA ARG A 308 -1.53 -28.90 32.10
C ARG A 308 -1.60 -28.07 30.83
N ARG A 309 -0.58 -27.25 30.61
CA ARG A 309 -0.39 -26.51 29.36
C ARG A 309 0.51 -27.31 28.43
N ILE A 310 0.05 -27.55 27.22
CA ILE A 310 0.80 -28.15 26.13
C ILE A 310 1.04 -27.09 25.08
N THR A 311 2.29 -26.94 24.64
CA THR A 311 2.70 -25.96 23.63
C THR A 311 3.24 -26.71 22.42
N LEU A 312 2.84 -26.24 21.24
CA LEU A 312 3.30 -26.70 19.93
C LEU A 312 3.98 -25.53 19.22
N VAL A 313 5.17 -25.78 18.69
CA VAL A 313 5.88 -24.87 17.80
C VAL A 313 6.09 -25.57 16.46
N VAL A 314 5.65 -24.91 15.39
CA VAL A 314 5.76 -25.43 14.02
C VAL A 314 6.82 -24.65 13.25
N HIS A 315 7.73 -25.38 12.61
CA HIS A 315 8.72 -24.85 11.67
C HIS A 315 8.52 -25.48 10.29
N ASP A 316 9.04 -24.82 9.25
CA ASP A 316 9.16 -25.37 7.89
C ASP A 316 10.63 -25.41 7.43
N ALA A 317 10.89 -25.90 6.22
CA ALA A 317 12.25 -25.96 5.68
C ALA A 317 12.71 -24.60 5.12
N ASP A 318 11.77 -23.76 4.69
CA ASP A 318 12.01 -22.48 4.00
C ASP A 318 12.30 -21.28 4.94
N SER A 319 12.73 -21.55 6.18
CA SER A 319 13.05 -20.51 7.18
C SER A 319 11.90 -19.50 7.40
N THR A 320 10.66 -19.93 7.20
CA THR A 320 9.48 -19.12 7.53
C THR A 320 9.44 -18.91 9.04
N LEU A 321 8.95 -17.75 9.48
CA LEU A 321 8.80 -17.47 10.89
C LEU A 321 7.92 -18.57 11.54
N PRO A 322 8.41 -19.24 12.60
CA PRO A 322 7.67 -20.31 13.23
C PRO A 322 6.42 -19.76 13.93
N ASP A 323 5.39 -20.61 14.04
CA ASP A 323 4.16 -20.29 14.74
C ASP A 323 3.98 -21.18 15.98
N THR A 324 3.39 -20.61 17.03
CA THR A 324 3.21 -21.27 18.32
C THR A 324 1.73 -21.34 18.70
N SER A 325 1.26 -22.54 19.02
CA SER A 325 -0.08 -22.78 19.60
C SER A 325 0.06 -23.42 20.96
N TRP A 326 -0.87 -23.15 21.87
CA TRP A 326 -0.95 -23.82 23.16
C TRP A 326 -2.38 -24.19 23.51
N VAL A 327 -2.51 -25.27 24.28
CA VAL A 327 -3.78 -25.68 24.88
C VAL A 327 -3.57 -25.91 26.36
N GLU A 328 -4.50 -25.43 27.16
CA GLU A 328 -4.54 -25.62 28.60
C GLU A 328 -5.68 -26.58 28.93
N LEU A 329 -5.29 -27.74 29.44
CA LEU A 329 -6.17 -28.86 29.72
C LEU A 329 -6.42 -28.93 31.23
N ARG A 330 -7.68 -28.81 31.63
CA ARG A 330 -8.09 -28.89 33.04
C ARG A 330 -8.99 -30.10 33.25
N GLY A 331 -8.50 -31.08 34.02
CA GLY A 331 -9.27 -32.25 34.45
C GLY A 331 -10.25 -31.87 35.56
N GLN A 332 -11.54 -32.09 35.36
CA GLN A 332 -12.56 -31.87 36.40
C GLN A 332 -12.79 -33.14 37.27
N LYS A 333 -13.41 -32.95 38.44
CA LYS A 333 -13.65 -34.01 39.43
C LYS A 333 -14.84 -34.90 39.04
N PRO A 334 -14.66 -36.21 38.79
CA PRO A 334 -15.72 -37.08 38.28
C PRO A 334 -17.02 -36.96 39.10
N ARG A 335 -18.11 -36.55 38.44
CA ARG A 335 -19.44 -36.51 39.05
C ARG A 335 -20.08 -37.88 39.04
N PHE A 336 -20.29 -38.43 40.23
CA PHE A 336 -21.11 -39.63 40.40
C PHE A 336 -22.60 -39.27 40.32
N THR A 337 -23.31 -39.80 39.33
CA THR A 337 -24.77 -39.69 39.26
C THR A 337 -25.37 -41.04 39.65
N PRO A 338 -26.04 -41.16 40.81
CA PRO A 338 -26.65 -42.41 41.21
C PRO A 338 -27.82 -42.74 40.27
N VAL A 339 -27.73 -43.87 39.56
CA VAL A 339 -28.84 -44.44 38.80
C VAL A 339 -29.67 -45.30 39.75
N HIS A 340 -31.00 -45.20 39.72
CA HIS A 340 -31.92 -45.93 40.60
C HIS A 340 -32.02 -47.44 40.26
N SER A 341 -30.90 -48.15 40.27
CA SER A 341 -30.86 -49.62 40.21
C SER A 341 -30.00 -50.17 41.33
N ARG A 342 -30.51 -51.20 42.01
CA ARG A 342 -29.83 -51.92 43.11
C ARG A 342 -28.55 -52.57 42.58
N GLY A 343 -27.45 -51.83 42.52
CA GLY A 343 -26.10 -52.38 42.32
C GLY A 343 -25.24 -51.76 41.22
N GLY A 344 -25.68 -50.68 40.54
CA GLY A 344 -24.86 -50.03 39.52
C GLY A 344 -25.08 -48.52 39.49
N GLY A 345 -24.07 -47.76 39.87
CA GLY A 345 -23.96 -46.34 39.52
C GLY A 345 -23.15 -46.19 38.24
N GLU A 346 -23.48 -45.20 37.42
CA GLU A 346 -22.68 -44.85 36.26
C GLU A 346 -21.61 -43.83 36.69
N LEU A 347 -20.33 -44.21 36.55
CA LEU A 347 -19.21 -43.29 36.68
C LEU A 347 -19.07 -42.55 35.34
N MET A 348 -19.68 -41.37 35.25
CA MET A 348 -19.41 -40.45 34.15
C MET A 348 -18.01 -39.84 34.38
N TYR A 349 -17.07 -40.08 33.46
CA TYR A 349 -15.80 -39.35 33.48
C TYR A 349 -16.06 -37.89 33.12
N ASP A 350 -15.52 -37.01 33.95
CA ASP A 350 -15.80 -35.58 33.96
C ASP A 350 -15.31 -34.87 32.71
N SER A 351 -16.04 -33.83 32.31
CA SER A 351 -15.70 -32.96 31.19
C SER A 351 -14.32 -32.32 31.36
N ILE A 352 -13.51 -32.35 30.30
CA ILE A 352 -12.23 -31.67 30.26
C ILE A 352 -12.47 -30.26 29.74
N ALA A 353 -12.13 -29.25 30.54
CA ALA A 353 -12.13 -27.88 30.06
C ALA A 353 -10.86 -27.65 29.26
N VAL A 354 -11.02 -27.23 28.00
CA VAL A 354 -9.92 -26.92 27.08
C VAL A 354 -9.95 -25.43 26.81
N GLU A 355 -8.92 -24.73 27.24
CA GLU A 355 -8.65 -23.35 26.84
C GLU A 355 -7.55 -23.38 25.76
N ARG A 356 -7.69 -22.56 24.72
CA ARG A 356 -6.78 -22.57 23.57
C ARG A 356 -6.26 -21.16 23.33
N GLY A 357 -5.01 -21.05 22.89
CA GLY A 357 -4.44 -19.80 22.43
C GLY A 357 -3.18 -20.03 21.61
N GLY A 358 -2.56 -18.95 21.15
CA GLY A 358 -1.35 -19.03 20.32
C GLY A 358 -0.93 -17.66 19.81
N SER A 359 0.09 -17.63 18.96
CA SER A 359 0.54 -16.42 18.25
C SER A 359 -0.41 -15.98 17.15
N GLY A 360 -1.38 -16.82 16.75
CA GLY A 360 -2.40 -16.47 15.75
C GLY A 360 -1.95 -16.69 14.30
N GLY A 361 -0.84 -17.38 14.08
CA GLY A 361 -0.24 -17.60 12.77
C GLY A 361 0.82 -16.55 12.43
N SER A 362 1.97 -16.97 11.91
CA SER A 362 3.02 -16.06 11.44
C SER A 362 2.70 -15.39 10.11
N HIS A 363 1.61 -15.79 9.45
CA HIS A 363 1.11 -15.18 8.21
C HIS A 363 0.84 -13.67 8.34
N THR A 364 0.48 -13.21 9.54
CA THR A 364 0.23 -11.79 9.84
C THR A 364 1.51 -10.94 9.80
N LEU A 365 2.68 -11.57 9.80
CA LEU A 365 3.99 -10.90 9.76
C LEU A 365 4.52 -10.74 8.33
N TYR A 366 3.74 -11.12 7.31
CA TYR A 366 4.11 -11.00 5.91
C TYR A 366 3.11 -10.12 5.15
N ALA A 367 3.60 -9.30 4.23
CA ALA A 367 2.80 -8.53 3.28
C ALA A 367 3.26 -8.82 1.85
N GLY A 368 2.55 -8.29 0.86
CA GLY A 368 3.00 -8.34 -0.54
C GLY A 368 4.05 -7.28 -0.87
N GLY A 369 4.08 -6.21 -0.06
CA GLY A 369 5.00 -5.10 -0.20
C GLY A 369 4.55 -3.91 0.65
N PHE A 370 5.20 -2.77 0.41
CA PHE A 370 4.91 -1.51 1.06
C PHE A 370 4.56 -0.44 0.03
N GLU A 371 3.59 0.38 0.35
CA GLU A 371 3.18 1.56 -0.40
C GLU A 371 3.66 2.80 0.36
N VAL A 372 4.48 3.61 -0.30
CA VAL A 372 5.06 4.83 0.28
C VAL A 372 4.41 6.05 -0.38
N ALA A 373 3.70 6.84 0.43
CA ALA A 373 3.15 8.13 0.03
C ALA A 373 4.15 9.24 0.37
N LEU A 374 4.32 10.18 -0.57
CA LEU A 374 5.19 11.35 -0.42
C LEU A 374 4.35 12.61 -0.23
N ASP A 375 4.92 13.60 0.45
CA ASP A 375 4.31 14.93 0.63
C ASP A 375 4.20 15.68 -0.70
N ASP A 376 5.21 15.52 -1.55
CA ASP A 376 5.29 16.11 -2.88
C ASP A 376 5.87 15.11 -3.88
N PHE A 377 5.34 15.17 -5.09
CA PHE A 377 5.75 14.31 -6.19
C PHE A 377 6.85 14.94 -7.05
N ASP A 378 7.15 16.24 -6.94
CA ASP A 378 8.28 16.82 -7.71
C ASP A 378 9.62 16.21 -7.26
N GLY A 379 9.70 15.80 -5.99
CA GLY A 379 10.82 15.05 -5.41
C GLY A 379 10.78 13.54 -5.62
N LEU A 380 9.89 13.00 -6.47
CA LEU A 380 9.67 11.55 -6.61
C LEU A 380 10.96 10.79 -6.96
N LEU A 381 11.74 11.27 -7.93
CA LEU A 381 12.97 10.58 -8.39
C LEU A 381 14.07 10.60 -7.33
N GLU A 382 14.29 11.75 -6.67
CA GLU A 382 15.27 11.86 -5.61
C GLU A 382 14.91 10.97 -4.41
N MET A 383 13.61 10.92 -4.08
CA MET A 383 13.13 10.07 -3.01
C MET A 383 13.23 8.59 -3.36
N ASP A 384 12.91 8.20 -4.59
CA ASP A 384 13.06 6.83 -5.07
C ASP A 384 14.52 6.36 -4.93
N ASP A 385 15.48 7.16 -5.42
CA ASP A 385 16.92 6.87 -5.29
C ASP A 385 17.37 6.78 -3.82
N ARG A 386 16.76 7.57 -2.93
CA ARG A 386 17.06 7.56 -1.50
C ARG A 386 16.52 6.30 -0.84
N VAL A 387 15.27 5.94 -1.10
CA VAL A 387 14.63 4.72 -0.59
C VAL A 387 15.39 3.49 -1.10
N TYR A 388 15.67 3.44 -2.39
CA TYR A 388 16.38 2.33 -3.04
C TYR A 388 17.73 2.00 -2.38
N ARG A 389 18.47 3.02 -1.93
CA ARG A 389 19.78 2.83 -1.26
C ARG A 389 19.70 2.16 0.11
N GLU A 390 18.55 2.23 0.78
CA GLU A 390 18.32 1.61 2.10
C GLU A 390 17.72 0.19 1.96
N LEU A 391 17.31 -0.21 0.75
CA LEU A 391 16.66 -1.50 0.54
C LEU A 391 17.65 -2.66 0.52
N PRO A 392 17.28 -3.83 1.07
CA PRO A 392 18.01 -5.06 0.88
C PRO A 392 17.92 -5.53 -0.59
N ILE A 393 18.87 -6.36 -1.00
CA ILE A 393 19.02 -6.86 -2.38
C ILE A 393 17.78 -7.64 -2.87
N GLU A 394 16.94 -8.13 -1.98
CA GLU A 394 15.74 -8.90 -2.31
C GLU A 394 14.54 -8.02 -2.70
N LEU A 395 14.60 -6.72 -2.44
CA LEU A 395 13.53 -5.76 -2.68
C LEU A 395 13.91 -4.75 -3.75
N ARG A 396 12.89 -4.21 -4.41
CA ARG A 396 12.99 -3.09 -5.36
C ARG A 396 11.93 -2.05 -5.07
N THR A 397 12.22 -0.81 -5.43
CA THR A 397 11.21 0.23 -5.58
C THR A 397 10.59 0.18 -6.98
N LEU A 398 9.33 0.58 -7.08
CA LEU A 398 8.61 0.82 -8.32
C LEU A 398 7.89 2.16 -8.19
N SER A 399 8.27 3.12 -9.02
CA SER A 399 7.64 4.43 -8.98
C SER A 399 6.27 4.42 -9.66
N VAL A 400 5.44 5.39 -9.31
CA VAL A 400 4.14 5.57 -9.96
C VAL A 400 4.28 5.86 -11.46
N ARG A 401 5.37 6.51 -11.90
CA ARG A 401 5.67 6.75 -13.32
C ARG A 401 6.01 5.47 -14.09
N GLU A 402 6.67 4.52 -13.44
CA GLU A 402 6.97 3.23 -14.06
C GLU A 402 5.70 2.37 -14.21
N ARG A 403 4.80 2.45 -13.22
CA ARG A 403 3.52 1.71 -13.25
C ARG A 403 2.51 2.35 -14.20
N PHE A 404 2.54 3.68 -14.33
CA PHE A 404 1.66 4.46 -15.18
C PHE A 404 2.48 5.41 -16.04
N PRO A 405 3.08 4.95 -17.15
CA PRO A 405 3.96 5.78 -17.99
C PRO A 405 3.24 6.94 -18.72
N GLU A 406 1.92 7.00 -18.63
CA GLU A 406 1.10 8.06 -19.21
C GLU A 406 1.04 9.34 -18.34
N ILE A 407 1.60 9.29 -17.11
CA ILE A 407 1.70 10.42 -16.16
C ILE A 407 3.13 10.92 -15.99
#